data_AF-A0A1R4L1P9-F1
#
_entry.id   AF-A0A1R4L1P9-F1
#
_cell.length_a   1.000
_cell.length_b   1.000
_cell.length_c   1.000
_cell.angle_alpha   90.00
_cell.angle_beta   90.00
_cell.angle_gamma   90.00
#
_symmetry.space_group_name_H-M   'P 1'
#
loop_
_entity.id
_entity.type
_entity.pdbx_description
1 polymer ?
#
loop_
_entity_poly.entity_id
_entity_poly.type
_entity_poly.pdbx_seq_one_letter_code
_entity_poly.pdbx_strand_id
1 'polypeptide(L)'
;MIPTVIYGYAFLYMYTGYDKLINVERFIQGNAKIPFIGQFAEITGWGIPILEVILALLLIIPFKKTQQWALLVSTILMGFFTVYVALILAFVESKPCNCGGVIESMGWEAHLIFNILWLAAGIYALRKSNKLQILKINKS
;
A
#
# COMPACT_ATOMS: atom_id res chain seq x y z
N MET A 1 6.29 14.57 11.90
CA MET A 1 5.06 13.75 11.87
C MET A 1 4.52 13.58 10.45
N ILE A 2 4.03 14.61 9.73
CA ILE A 2 3.59 14.43 8.32
C ILE A 2 4.74 13.96 7.39
N PRO A 3 5.95 14.56 7.41
CA PRO A 3 7.06 14.08 6.59
C PRO A 3 7.46 12.64 6.91
N THR A 4 7.40 12.26 8.20
CA THR A 4 7.69 10.90 8.67
C THR A 4 6.76 9.86 8.03
N VAL A 5 5.46 10.16 7.96
CA VAL A 5 4.47 9.28 7.31
C VAL A 5 4.73 9.19 5.80
N ILE A 6 5.02 10.32 5.13
CA ILE A 6 5.33 10.35 3.70
C ILE A 6 6.55 9.49 3.37
N TYR A 7 7.67 9.68 4.06
CA TYR A 7 8.87 8.88 3.83
C TYR A 7 8.69 7.42 4.22
N GLY A 8 7.88 7.15 5.25
CA GLY A 8 7.50 5.80 5.64
C GLY A 8 6.73 5.06 4.55
N TYR A 9 5.68 5.68 3.99
CA TYR A 9 4.95 5.14 2.85
C TYR A 9 5.85 4.95 1.62
N ALA A 10 6.71 5.93 1.33
CA ALA A 10 7.63 5.85 0.21
C ALA A 10 8.59 4.65 0.36
N PHE A 11 9.18 4.47 1.54
CA PHE A 11 10.04 3.33 1.82
C PHE A 11 9.29 2.00 1.69
N LEU A 12 8.11 1.91 2.29
CA LEU A 12 7.30 0.70 2.28
C LEU A 12 6.90 0.28 0.86
N TYR A 13 6.38 1.21 0.06
CA TYR A 13 5.96 0.94 -1.31
C TYR A 13 7.13 0.72 -2.26
N MET A 14 8.25 1.40 -2.06
CA MET A 14 9.45 1.11 -2.83
C MET A 14 9.93 -0.32 -2.53
N TYR A 15 9.95 -0.71 -1.25
CA TYR A 15 10.39 -2.03 -0.82
C TYR A 15 9.45 -3.14 -1.34
N THR A 16 8.14 -3.03 -1.12
CA THR A 16 7.17 -4.06 -1.55
C THR A 16 7.05 -4.12 -3.07
N GLY A 17 6.97 -2.97 -3.74
CA GLY A 17 6.86 -2.91 -5.19
C GLY A 17 8.09 -3.50 -5.88
N TYR A 18 9.29 -3.18 -5.39
CA TYR A 18 10.53 -3.74 -5.90
C TYR A 18 10.61 -5.27 -5.72
N ASP A 19 10.30 -5.76 -4.51
CA ASP A 19 10.32 -7.20 -4.22
C ASP A 19 9.35 -8.00 -5.10
N LYS A 20 8.15 -7.45 -5.32
CA LYS A 20 7.13 -8.03 -6.20
C LYS A 20 7.53 -7.97 -7.68
N LEU A 21 8.20 -6.91 -8.15
CA LEU A 21 8.66 -6.83 -9.53
C LEU A 21 9.75 -7.87 -9.83
N ILE A 22 10.69 -8.07 -8.91
CA ILE A 22 11.74 -9.09 -9.07
C ILE A 22 11.14 -10.50 -9.07
N ASN A 23 10.12 -10.73 -8.24
CA ASN A 23 9.47 -12.03 -8.10
C ASN A 23 8.07 -12.05 -8.74
N VAL A 24 7.88 -11.34 -9.85
CA VAL A 24 6.53 -11.08 -10.42
C VAL A 24 5.79 -12.35 -10.77
N GLU A 25 6.47 -13.36 -11.29
CA GLU A 25 5.86 -14.67 -11.59
C GLU A 25 5.32 -15.35 -10.33
N ARG A 26 6.05 -15.29 -9.21
CA ARG A 26 5.61 -15.85 -7.93
C ARG A 26 4.40 -15.08 -7.39
N PHE A 27 4.42 -13.75 -7.51
CA PHE A 27 3.30 -12.91 -7.10
C PHE A 27 2.04 -13.19 -7.93
N ILE A 28 2.17 -13.33 -9.25
CA ILE A 28 1.08 -13.74 -10.15
C ILE A 28 0.54 -15.13 -9.76
N GLN A 29 1.42 -16.11 -9.56
CA GLN A 29 1.01 -17.47 -9.16
C GLN A 29 0.33 -17.51 -7.79
N GLY A 30 0.75 -16.65 -6.86
CA GLY A 30 0.08 -16.46 -5.57
C GLY A 30 -1.35 -15.93 -5.75
N ASN A 31 -1.49 -14.85 -6.53
CA ASN A 31 -2.78 -14.23 -6.83
C ASN A 31 -3.72 -15.16 -7.61
N ALA A 32 -3.18 -16.00 -8.49
CA ALA A 32 -3.93 -16.98 -9.28
C ALA A 32 -4.68 -18.01 -8.43
N LYS A 33 -4.18 -18.31 -7.22
CA LYS A 33 -4.78 -19.28 -6.29
C LYS A 33 -5.95 -18.70 -5.48
N ILE A 34 -6.15 -17.38 -5.54
CA ILE A 34 -7.15 -16.71 -4.72
C ILE A 34 -8.45 -16.61 -5.53
N PRO A 35 -9.58 -17.10 -4.98
CA PRO A 35 -10.89 -16.96 -5.61
C PRO A 35 -11.17 -15.50 -5.99
N PHE A 36 -11.81 -15.27 -7.14
CA PHE A 36 -12.15 -13.95 -7.71
C PHE A 36 -10.97 -13.06 -8.16
N ILE A 37 -9.82 -13.12 -7.47
CA ILE A 37 -8.57 -12.40 -7.83
C ILE A 37 -7.83 -13.14 -8.95
N GLY A 38 -7.89 -14.47 -8.99
CA GLY A 38 -7.08 -15.28 -9.88
C GLY A 38 -7.27 -14.99 -11.36
N GLN A 39 -8.48 -14.61 -11.79
CA GLN A 39 -8.77 -14.18 -13.18
C GLN A 39 -8.06 -12.87 -13.57
N PHE A 40 -7.66 -12.06 -12.59
CA PHE A 40 -6.94 -10.81 -12.76
C PHE A 40 -5.48 -10.92 -12.29
N ALA A 41 -4.97 -12.13 -12.05
CA ALA A 41 -3.66 -12.35 -11.44
C ALA A 41 -2.52 -11.69 -12.23
N GLU A 42 -2.57 -11.72 -13.56
CA GLU A 42 -1.56 -11.08 -14.41
C GLU A 42 -1.65 -9.56 -14.39
N ILE A 43 -2.87 -9.00 -14.52
CA ILE A 43 -3.11 -7.56 -14.48
C ILE A 43 -2.69 -6.98 -13.13
N THR A 44 -3.12 -7.61 -12.04
CA THR A 44 -2.76 -7.22 -10.68
C THR A 44 -1.28 -7.48 -10.39
N GLY A 45 -0.73 -8.55 -10.95
CA GLY A 45 0.66 -8.96 -10.83
C GLY A 45 1.67 -7.92 -11.32
N TRP A 46 1.36 -7.27 -12.43
CA TRP A 46 2.18 -6.17 -12.96
C TRP A 46 1.70 -4.80 -12.47
N GLY A 47 0.40 -4.57 -12.47
CA GLY A 47 -0.18 -3.24 -12.21
C GLY A 47 0.05 -2.76 -10.77
N ILE A 48 -0.12 -3.64 -9.78
CA ILE A 48 0.05 -3.28 -8.37
C ILE A 48 1.50 -2.85 -8.08
N PRO A 49 2.54 -3.65 -8.37
CA PRO A 49 3.88 -3.28 -7.98
C PRO A 49 4.45 -2.10 -8.79
N ILE A 50 4.03 -1.92 -10.05
CA ILE A 50 4.33 -0.69 -10.81
C ILE A 50 3.70 0.53 -10.12
N LEU A 51 2.44 0.43 -9.70
CA LEU A 51 1.76 1.51 -8.99
C LEU A 51 2.43 1.83 -7.66
N GLU A 52 2.84 0.83 -6.89
CA GLU A 52 3.58 1.01 -5.63
C GLU A 52 4.88 1.81 -5.86
N VAL A 53 5.69 1.42 -6.85
CA VAL A 53 6.94 2.14 -7.18
C VAL A 53 6.68 3.58 -7.64
N ILE A 54 5.68 3.79 -8.51
CA ILE A 54 5.32 5.15 -8.97
C ILE A 54 4.90 6.03 -7.78
N LEU A 55 4.05 5.52 -6.88
CA LEU A 55 3.61 6.26 -5.70
C LEU A 55 4.78 6.57 -4.77
N ALA A 56 5.70 5.63 -4.57
CA ALA A 56 6.90 5.85 -3.77
C ALA A 56 7.75 7.00 -4.30
N LEU A 57 7.97 7.05 -5.62
CA LEU A 57 8.70 8.15 -6.26
C LEU A 57 7.96 9.48 -6.12
N LEU A 58 6.65 9.51 -6.37
CA LEU A 58 5.83 10.72 -6.25
C LEU A 58 5.80 11.29 -4.83
N LEU A 59 5.90 10.44 -3.79
CA LEU A 59 5.96 10.86 -2.40
C LEU A 59 7.29 11.55 -2.04
N ILE A 60 8.39 11.22 -2.72
CA ILE A 60 9.73 11.77 -2.43
C ILE A 60 9.94 13.13 -3.14
N ILE A 61 9.29 13.34 -4.29
CA ILE A 61 9.44 14.57 -5.06
C ILE A 61 8.99 15.79 -4.22
N PRO A 62 9.78 16.88 -4.13
CA PRO A 62 9.53 18.00 -3.22
C PRO A 62 8.41 18.96 -3.69
N PHE A 63 7.40 18.46 -4.40
CA PHE A 63 6.21 19.21 -4.80
C PHE A 63 5.04 18.91 -3.86
N LYS A 64 4.71 19.87 -2.99
CA LYS A 64 3.70 19.68 -1.92
C LYS A 64 2.33 19.20 -2.40
N LYS A 65 1.84 19.72 -3.54
CA LYS A 65 0.56 19.28 -4.13
C LYS A 65 0.65 17.82 -4.57
N THR A 66 1.72 17.45 -5.27
CA THR A 66 1.97 16.08 -5.72
C THR A 66 2.09 15.11 -4.55
N GLN A 67 2.82 15.48 -3.49
CA GLN A 67 2.94 14.63 -2.30
C GLN A 67 1.61 14.41 -1.59
N GLN A 68 0.74 15.41 -1.53
CA GLN A 68 -0.60 15.24 -0.94
C GLN A 68 -1.47 14.30 -1.76
N TRP A 69 -1.46 14.44 -3.09
CA TRP A 69 -2.15 13.51 -3.99
C TRP A 69 -1.58 12.09 -3.89
N ALA A 70 -0.27 11.94 -3.91
CA ALA A 70 0.39 10.65 -3.78
C ALA A 70 0.09 10.00 -2.41
N LEU A 71 0.06 10.78 -1.33
CA LEU A 71 -0.32 10.28 0.00
C LEU A 71 -1.79 9.86 0.06
N LEU A 72 -2.70 10.59 -0.60
CA LEU A 72 -4.11 10.20 -0.71
C LEU A 72 -4.26 8.87 -1.42
N VAL A 73 -3.68 8.75 -2.62
CA VAL A 73 -3.74 7.51 -3.42
C VAL A 73 -3.07 6.35 -2.66
N SER A 74 -1.95 6.60 -2.00
CA SER A 74 -1.27 5.58 -1.17
C SER A 74 -2.12 5.15 0.02
N THR A 75 -2.82 6.07 0.67
CA THR A 75 -3.71 5.72 1.78
C THR A 75 -4.89 4.87 1.29
N ILE A 76 -5.45 5.19 0.13
CA ILE A 76 -6.52 4.39 -0.51
C ILE A 76 -6.01 3.00 -0.89
N LEU A 77 -4.84 2.91 -1.52
CA LEU A 77 -4.22 1.64 -1.90
C LEU A 77 -3.93 0.75 -0.68
N MET A 78 -3.42 1.34 0.42
CA MET A 78 -3.26 0.64 1.69
C MET A 78 -4.58 0.13 2.24
N GLY A 79 -5.68 0.86 2.06
CA GLY A 79 -7.03 0.41 2.38
C GLY A 79 -7.42 -0.84 1.58
N PHE A 80 -7.17 -0.86 0.27
CA PHE A 80 -7.39 -2.04 -0.57
C PHE A 80 -6.56 -3.24 -0.11
N PHE A 81 -5.27 -3.05 0.20
CA PHE A 81 -4.43 -4.13 0.75
C PHE A 81 -4.93 -4.64 2.10
N THR A 82 -5.43 -3.74 2.96
CA THR A 82 -6.03 -4.12 4.25
C THR A 82 -7.25 -5.01 4.06
N VAL A 83 -8.19 -4.58 3.20
CA VAL A 83 -9.40 -5.35 2.88
C VAL A 83 -9.04 -6.69 2.25
N TYR A 84 -8.10 -6.70 1.31
CA TYR A 84 -7.62 -7.92 0.66
C TYR A 84 -7.08 -8.95 1.68
N VAL A 85 -6.18 -8.55 2.57
CA VAL A 85 -5.64 -9.44 3.61
C VAL A 85 -6.75 -9.91 4.56
N ALA A 86 -7.68 -9.02 4.94
CA ALA A 86 -8.81 -9.38 5.80
C ALA A 86 -9.72 -10.44 5.14
N LEU A 87 -10.00 -10.33 3.84
CA LEU A 87 -10.79 -11.32 3.10
C LEU A 87 -10.09 -12.68 3.04
N ILE A 88 -8.76 -12.70 2.84
CA ILE A 88 -8.00 -13.96 2.85
C ILE A 88 -8.10 -14.62 4.22
N LEU A 89 -7.91 -13.87 5.30
CA LEU A 89 -8.05 -14.39 6.66
C LEU A 89 -9.46 -14.92 6.97
N ALA A 90 -10.50 -14.28 6.43
CA ALA A 90 -11.88 -14.65 6.70
C ALA A 90 -12.38 -15.85 5.87
N PHE A 91 -11.93 -16.00 4.61
CA PHE A 91 -12.55 -16.91 3.65
C PHE A 91 -11.63 -17.98 3.05
N VAL A 92 -10.30 -17.90 3.26
CA VAL A 92 -9.36 -18.85 2.66
C VAL A 92 -8.84 -19.80 3.74
N GLU A 93 -9.43 -21.01 3.79
CA GLU A 93 -9.09 -22.05 4.77
C GLU A 93 -7.62 -22.49 4.67
N SER A 94 -7.16 -22.79 3.45
CA SER A 94 -5.77 -23.11 3.13
C SER A 94 -5.04 -21.87 2.63
N LYS A 95 -4.56 -21.06 3.58
CA LYS A 95 -3.80 -19.84 3.31
C LYS A 95 -2.65 -20.15 2.33
N PRO A 96 -2.56 -19.45 1.18
CA PRO A 96 -1.48 -19.68 0.23
C PRO A 96 -0.12 -19.41 0.89
N CYS A 97 0.90 -20.15 0.47
CA CYS A 97 2.27 -19.98 0.96
C CYS A 97 2.67 -18.49 0.97
N ASN A 98 3.22 -18.04 2.10
CA ASN A 98 3.95 -16.78 2.23
C ASN A 98 5.23 -16.87 1.37
N CYS A 99 5.10 -16.61 0.08
CA CYS A 99 6.13 -16.91 -0.91
C CYS A 99 6.76 -15.64 -1.54
N GLY A 100 6.44 -14.44 -1.04
CA GLY A 100 7.14 -13.17 -1.32
C GLY A 100 7.90 -12.62 -0.10
N GLY A 101 8.54 -11.45 -0.25
CA GLY A 101 9.59 -10.90 0.63
C GLY A 101 9.24 -10.68 2.10
N VAL A 102 10.04 -9.86 2.80
CA VAL A 102 10.01 -9.79 4.28
C VAL A 102 8.62 -9.47 4.84
N ILE A 103 7.82 -8.67 4.13
CA ILE A 103 6.46 -8.32 4.56
C ILE A 103 5.47 -9.47 4.41
N GLU A 104 5.62 -10.35 3.43
CA GLU A 104 4.75 -11.51 3.29
C GLU A 104 5.17 -12.64 4.26
N SER A 105 6.42 -12.62 4.73
CA SER A 105 6.94 -13.58 5.71
C SER A 105 6.43 -13.39 7.16
N MET A 106 5.80 -12.24 7.49
CA MET A 106 5.42 -11.90 8.87
C MET A 106 4.18 -12.64 9.41
N GLY A 107 3.49 -13.42 8.58
CA GLY A 107 2.22 -14.08 8.92
C GLY A 107 1.01 -13.18 8.65
N TRP A 108 -0.11 -13.79 8.26
CA TRP A 108 -1.29 -13.09 7.75
C TRP A 108 -1.93 -12.13 8.76
N GLU A 109 -2.03 -12.52 10.04
CA GLU A 109 -2.60 -11.66 11.09
C GLU A 109 -1.72 -10.45 11.39
N ALA A 110 -0.41 -10.66 11.49
CA ALA A 110 0.55 -9.58 11.69
C ALA A 110 0.56 -8.60 10.50
N HIS A 111 0.45 -9.11 9.27
CA HIS A 111 0.32 -8.29 8.07
C HIS A 111 -0.97 -7.46 8.10
N LEU A 112 -2.10 -8.03 8.53
CA LEU A 112 -3.34 -7.26 8.68
C LEU A 112 -3.16 -6.10 9.67
N ILE A 113 -2.57 -6.36 10.84
CA ILE A 113 -2.31 -5.32 11.85
C ILE A 113 -1.37 -4.25 11.29
N PHE A 114 -0.30 -4.66 10.60
CA PHE A 114 0.64 -3.76 9.95
C PHE A 114 -0.06 -2.83 8.94
N ASN A 115 -0.92 -3.37 8.08
CA ASN A 115 -1.68 -2.58 7.11
C ASN A 115 -2.64 -1.60 7.79
N ILE A 116 -3.33 -2.03 8.86
CA ILE A 116 -4.22 -1.15 9.65
C ILE A 116 -3.45 0.01 10.29
N LEU A 117 -2.26 -0.24 10.84
CA LEU A 117 -1.43 0.80 11.45
C LEU A 117 -1.00 1.85 10.42
N TRP A 118 -0.54 1.41 9.24
CA TRP A 118 -0.18 2.32 8.16
C TRP A 118 -1.37 3.08 7.62
N LEU A 119 -2.51 2.41 7.41
CA LEU A 119 -3.76 3.04 6.99
C LEU A 119 -4.18 4.15 7.96
N ALA A 120 -4.14 3.89 9.26
CA ALA A 120 -4.45 4.89 10.29
C ALA A 120 -3.47 6.07 10.25
N ALA A 121 -2.17 5.81 10.06
CA ALA A 121 -1.15 6.84 9.93
C ALA A 121 -1.37 7.73 8.69
N GLY A 122 -1.72 7.13 7.54
CA GLY A 122 -2.05 7.84 6.30
C GLY A 122 -3.27 8.75 6.46
N ILE A 123 -4.37 8.22 7.02
CA ILE A 123 -5.60 8.99 7.31
C ILE A 123 -5.30 10.16 8.26
N TYR A 124 -4.52 9.92 9.32
CA TYR A 124 -4.13 10.97 10.26
C TYR A 124 -3.33 12.09 9.56
N ALA A 125 -2.34 11.71 8.74
CA ALA A 125 -1.51 12.67 8.00
C ALA A 125 -2.34 13.51 7.01
N LEU A 126 -3.28 12.91 6.29
CA LEU A 126 -4.19 13.60 5.36
C LEU A 126 -5.10 14.60 6.08
N ARG A 127 -5.73 14.19 7.20
CA ARG A 127 -6.60 15.09 8.00
C ARG A 127 -5.83 16.31 8.51
N LYS A 128 -4.60 16.10 8.99
CA LYS A 128 -3.74 17.19 9.47
C LYS A 128 -3.30 18.11 8.32
N SER A 129 -3.00 17.55 7.15
CA SER A 129 -2.64 18.30 5.95
C SER A 129 -3.78 19.21 5.46
N ASN A 130 -5.01 18.70 5.38
CA ASN A 130 -6.18 19.48 4.96
C ASN A 130 -6.48 20.64 5.92
N LYS A 131 -6.40 20.38 7.24
CA LYS A 131 -6.58 21.42 8.26
C LYS A 131 -5.56 22.55 8.11
N LEU A 132 -4.29 22.23 7.83
CA LEU A 132 -3.23 23.22 7.61
C LEU A 132 -3.44 24.04 6.33
N GLN A 133 -4.01 23.46 5.27
CA GLN A 133 -4.36 24.20 4.05
C GLN A 133 -5.52 25.17 4.27
N ILE A 134 -6.59 24.73 4.93
CA ILE A 134 -7.75 25.59 5.24
C ILE A 134 -7.32 26.78 6.10
N LEU A 135 -6.47 26.57 7.11
CA LEU A 135 -5.95 27.65 7.96
C LEU A 135 -5.10 28.68 7.19
N LYS A 136 -4.43 28.28 6.11
CA LYS A 136 -3.66 29.20 5.27
C LYS A 136 -4.57 30.02 4.35
N ILE A 137 -5.63 29.39 3.83
CA ILE A 137 -6.64 30.07 3.00
C ILE A 137 -7.36 31.14 3.84
N ASN A 138 -7.78 30.81 5.06
CA ASN A 138 -8.49 31.75 5.95
C ASN A 138 -7.61 32.88 6.51
N LYS A 139 -6.29 32.86 6.29
CA LYS A 139 -5.35 33.91 6.73
C LYS A 139 -4.83 34.79 5.57
N SER A 140 -5.18 34.47 4.33
CA SER A 140 -4.88 35.25 3.12
C SER A 140 -6.07 36.11 2.75
#